data_AF-A0A969KIL8-F1
#
_entry.id   AF-A0A969KIL8-F1
#
_cell.length_a   1.000
_cell.length_b   1.000
_cell.length_c   1.000
_cell.angle_alpha   90.00
_cell.angle_beta   90.00
_cell.angle_gamma   90.00
#
_symmetry.space_group_name_H-M   'P 1'
#
loop_
_entity.id
_entity.type
_entity.pdbx_description
1 polymer ?
#
loop_
_entity_poly.entity_id
_entity_poly.type
_entity_poly.pdbx_seq_one_letter_code
_entity_poly.pdbx_strand_id
1 'polypeptide(L)'
;MLPEEVAANLKRQLKFEVLDNSKTSRSGNKVQNPNARKVSNALKQPFANVFVVNAEKVILDKVDKSAQYKLTLNRDDDDYYGNELRNLISKIPHLSIFADEVHHFAGDSSNKIREVVNLWNDNGNITTVVGFTGTPYLNAPKPIQLTEKHRLRIAEITNTVYYYPLTMAIERF
;
A
#
# COMPACT_ATOMS: atom_id res chain seq x y z
N MET A 1 23.51 -14.66 2.93
CA MET A 1 23.54 -13.34 3.59
C MET A 1 24.46 -12.42 2.81
N LEU A 2 24.20 -11.11 2.81
CA LEU A 2 25.07 -10.13 2.14
C LEU A 2 26.39 -9.97 2.94
N PRO A 3 27.53 -9.71 2.28
CA PRO A 3 28.77 -9.34 2.97
C PRO A 3 28.57 -8.08 3.82
N GLU A 4 29.27 -8.00 4.96
CA GLU A 4 29.08 -6.91 5.95
C GLU A 4 29.34 -5.52 5.36
N GLU A 5 30.40 -5.36 4.57
CA GLU A 5 30.72 -4.10 3.91
C GLU A 5 29.61 -3.67 2.92
N VAL A 6 29.02 -4.62 2.21
CA VAL A 6 27.91 -4.38 1.27
C VAL A 6 26.66 -3.96 2.03
N ALA A 7 26.34 -4.66 3.12
CA ALA A 7 25.21 -4.32 3.98
C ALA A 7 25.36 -2.92 4.62
N ALA A 8 26.56 -2.59 5.11
CA ALA A 8 26.86 -1.29 5.69
C ALA A 8 26.74 -0.16 4.65
N ASN A 9 27.23 -0.38 3.44
CA ASN A 9 27.10 0.58 2.34
C ASN A 9 25.64 0.77 1.91
N LEU A 10 24.87 -0.30 1.79
CA LEU A 10 23.45 -0.22 1.46
C LEU A 10 22.68 0.55 2.53
N LYS A 11 22.94 0.27 3.82
CA LYS A 11 22.33 0.98 4.95
C LYS A 11 22.57 2.49 4.89
N ARG A 12 23.76 2.94 4.48
CA ARG A 12 24.09 4.38 4.32
C ARG A 12 23.36 5.05 3.16
N GLN A 13 22.95 4.28 2.15
CA GLN A 13 22.24 4.80 0.98
C GLN A 13 20.73 4.89 1.21
N LEU A 14 20.17 4.15 2.18
CA LEU A 14 18.75 4.17 2.50
C LEU A 14 18.30 5.58 2.94
N LYS A 15 17.28 6.09 2.27
CA LYS A 15 16.60 7.36 2.58
C LYS A 15 15.18 7.05 3.02
N PHE A 16 14.90 7.30 4.29
CA PHE A 16 13.57 7.10 4.86
C PHE A 16 12.78 8.40 4.80
N GLU A 17 11.58 8.33 4.24
CA GLU A 17 10.65 9.46 4.14
C GLU A 17 9.29 9.05 4.67
N VAL A 18 8.81 9.76 5.69
CA VAL A 18 7.44 9.58 6.19
C VAL A 18 6.49 10.41 5.34
N LEU A 19 5.44 9.78 4.81
CA LEU A 19 4.36 10.46 4.10
C LEU A 19 3.21 10.68 5.09
N ASP A 20 3.07 11.90 5.56
CA ASP A 20 2.10 12.27 6.59
C ASP A 20 0.84 12.87 6.00
N ASN A 21 -0.28 12.76 6.73
CA ASN A 21 -1.49 13.50 6.39
C ASN A 21 -1.31 14.98 6.77
N SER A 22 -0.61 15.75 5.92
CA SER A 22 -0.48 17.18 6.10
C SER A 22 -1.80 17.84 5.76
N LYS A 23 -2.52 18.34 6.76
CA LYS A 23 -3.62 19.30 6.53
C LYS A 23 -3.01 20.53 5.89
N THR A 24 -3.19 20.70 4.59
CA THR A 24 -2.82 21.89 3.84
C THR A 24 -3.65 23.06 4.38
N SER A 25 -3.05 23.89 5.24
CA SER A 25 -3.67 25.14 5.66
C SER A 25 -3.83 26.03 4.42
N ARG A 26 -5.08 26.37 4.07
CA ARG A 26 -5.48 27.22 2.93
C ARG A 26 -4.95 28.66 3.07
N SER A 27 -3.64 28.84 2.93
CA SER A 27 -3.02 30.16 2.95
C SER A 27 -2.27 30.42 1.65
N GLY A 28 -2.94 31.17 0.76
CA GLY A 28 -2.37 32.24 -0.05
C GLY A 28 -1.39 31.94 -1.18
N ASN A 29 -0.63 30.85 -1.17
CA ASN A 29 0.34 30.54 -2.22
C ASN A 29 0.31 29.05 -2.52
N LYS A 30 -0.24 28.69 -3.70
CA LYS A 30 -0.18 27.39 -4.39
C LYS A 30 0.54 26.30 -3.57
N VAL A 31 -0.15 25.79 -2.54
CA VAL A 31 0.46 24.94 -1.52
C VAL A 31 0.81 23.62 -2.22
N GLN A 32 2.10 23.37 -2.51
CA GLN A 32 2.51 22.11 -3.11
C GLN A 32 2.31 20.98 -2.08
N ASN A 33 1.69 19.87 -2.49
CA ASN A 33 1.58 18.68 -1.66
C ASN A 33 2.99 18.25 -1.19
N PRO A 34 3.29 18.29 0.12
CA PRO A 34 4.63 17.99 0.62
C PRO A 34 5.03 16.53 0.36
N ASN A 35 4.07 15.60 0.39
CA ASN A 35 4.30 14.19 0.06
C ASN A 35 4.60 14.01 -1.43
N ALA A 36 3.87 14.70 -2.31
CA ALA A 36 4.14 14.68 -3.74
C ALA A 36 5.56 15.20 -4.04
N ARG A 37 6.02 16.23 -3.33
CA ARG A 37 7.39 16.74 -3.45
C ARG A 37 8.44 15.71 -3.01
N LYS A 38 8.22 14.99 -1.90
CA LYS A 38 9.11 13.92 -1.44
C LYS A 38 9.23 12.82 -2.48
N VAL A 39 8.10 12.34 -3.00
CA VAL A 39 8.08 11.29 -4.03
C VAL A 39 8.70 11.78 -5.34
N SER A 40 8.41 13.01 -5.78
CA SER A 40 9.00 13.61 -6.98
C SER A 40 10.53 13.73 -6.88
N ASN A 41 11.06 14.08 -5.71
CA ASN A 41 12.50 14.10 -5.49
C ASN A 41 13.11 12.69 -5.54
N ALA A 42 12.43 11.69 -4.98
CA ALA A 42 12.87 10.30 -5.08
C ALA A 42 12.86 9.81 -6.53
N LEU A 43 11.93 10.24 -7.40
CA LEU A 43 11.94 9.84 -8.81
C LEU A 43 13.22 10.28 -9.55
N LYS A 44 13.92 11.32 -9.10
CA LYS A 44 15.23 11.73 -9.65
C LYS A 44 16.35 10.78 -9.28
N GLN A 45 16.25 10.11 -8.12
CA GLN A 45 17.21 9.15 -7.60
C GLN A 45 16.44 8.00 -6.91
N PRO A 46 15.81 7.09 -7.66
CA PRO A 46 14.79 6.18 -7.14
C PRO A 46 15.35 5.10 -6.22
N PHE A 47 16.63 4.75 -6.39
CA PHE A 47 17.28 3.73 -5.59
C PHE A 47 17.32 4.09 -4.09
N ALA A 48 17.11 3.08 -3.25
CA ALA A 48 17.22 3.15 -1.80
C ALA A 48 16.27 4.14 -1.09
N ASN A 49 15.16 4.57 -1.70
CA ASN A 49 14.12 5.32 -1.00
C ASN A 49 13.13 4.36 -0.32
N VAL A 50 12.81 4.64 0.93
CA VAL A 50 11.82 3.91 1.73
C VAL A 50 10.76 4.90 2.20
N PHE A 51 9.53 4.71 1.73
CA PHE A 51 8.39 5.51 2.16
C PHE A 51 7.62 4.79 3.26
N VAL A 52 7.41 5.46 4.38
CA VAL A 52 6.55 4.99 5.46
C VAL A 52 5.27 5.80 5.42
N VAL A 53 4.13 5.12 5.29
CA VAL A 53 2.86 5.78 5.01
C VAL A 53 1.71 5.13 5.78
N ASN A 54 0.82 5.96 6.33
CA ASN A 54 -0.51 5.49 6.68
C ASN A 54 -1.34 5.40 5.40
N ALA A 55 -1.46 4.19 4.84
CA ALA A 55 -2.11 3.99 3.55
C ALA A 55 -3.55 4.51 3.54
N GLU A 56 -4.33 4.26 4.60
CA GLU A 56 -5.72 4.68 4.69
C GLU A 56 -5.88 6.21 4.57
N LYS A 57 -5.07 6.97 5.32
CA LYS A 57 -5.21 8.43 5.41
C LYS A 57 -4.52 9.20 4.29
N VAL A 58 -3.51 8.60 3.64
CA VAL A 58 -2.65 9.33 2.68
C VAL A 58 -2.83 8.82 1.26
N ILE A 59 -3.02 7.50 1.08
CA ILE A 59 -3.15 6.87 -0.23
C ILE A 59 -4.61 6.58 -0.57
N LEU A 60 -5.43 6.17 0.40
CA LEU A 60 -6.82 5.78 0.17
C LEU A 60 -7.82 6.90 0.42
N ASP A 61 -7.35 8.01 0.98
CA ASP A 61 -8.21 9.15 1.24
C ASP A 61 -8.89 9.58 -0.07
N LYS A 62 -10.22 9.63 -0.01
CA LYS A 62 -11.11 10.03 -1.10
C LYS A 62 -10.99 9.22 -2.41
N VAL A 63 -10.53 7.97 -2.33
CA VAL A 63 -10.69 7.03 -3.45
C VAL A 63 -12.17 6.67 -3.57
N ASP A 64 -12.83 7.16 -4.64
CA ASP A 64 -14.23 6.90 -4.96
C ASP A 64 -14.44 5.53 -5.62
N LYS A 65 -15.56 4.87 -5.28
CA LYS A 65 -15.89 3.49 -5.69
C LYS A 65 -16.23 3.32 -7.18
N SER A 66 -16.32 4.40 -7.97
CA SER A 66 -16.50 4.30 -9.43
C SER A 66 -15.13 4.14 -10.09
N ALA A 67 -14.54 2.96 -9.90
CA ALA A 67 -13.25 2.53 -10.41
C ALA A 67 -13.26 2.40 -11.95
N GLN A 68 -13.32 3.54 -12.64
CA GLN A 68 -12.91 3.71 -14.03
C GLN A 68 -12.81 5.21 -14.28
N TYR A 69 -11.59 5.74 -14.19
CA TYR A 69 -11.18 6.97 -14.82
C TYR A 69 -12.16 8.15 -14.67
N LYS A 70 -12.53 8.49 -13.45
CA LYS A 70 -12.77 9.89 -13.15
C LYS A 70 -11.57 10.45 -12.39
N LEU A 71 -10.57 10.86 -13.17
CA LEU A 71 -10.02 12.20 -13.03
C LEU A 71 -11.18 13.20 -13.08
N THR A 72 -12.10 13.18 -12.11
CA THR A 72 -13.06 14.27 -12.00
C THR A 72 -12.22 15.45 -11.62
N LEU A 73 -12.15 16.41 -12.52
CA LEU A 73 -11.78 17.80 -12.25
C LEU A 73 -12.82 18.44 -11.32
N ASN A 74 -13.28 17.73 -10.28
CA ASN A 74 -14.02 18.31 -9.19
C ASN A 74 -12.97 19.00 -8.31
N ARG A 75 -13.05 20.33 -8.37
CA ARG A 75 -12.03 21.30 -7.98
C ARG A 75 -11.95 21.48 -6.47
N ASP A 76 -11.75 20.40 -5.73
CA ASP A 76 -11.25 20.49 -4.36
C ASP A 76 -9.74 20.21 -4.39
N ASP A 77 -8.95 21.18 -3.92
CA ASP A 77 -7.48 21.14 -3.98
C ASP A 77 -6.92 19.84 -3.36
N ASP A 78 -7.54 19.33 -2.31
CA ASP A 78 -7.13 18.12 -1.59
C ASP A 78 -7.26 16.84 -2.42
N ASP A 79 -8.30 16.73 -3.26
CA ASP A 79 -8.53 15.56 -4.12
C ASP A 79 -7.49 15.54 -5.25
N TYR A 80 -7.17 16.72 -5.77
CA TYR A 80 -6.08 16.92 -6.73
C TYR A 80 -4.75 16.46 -6.13
N TYR A 81 -4.44 16.85 -4.89
CA TYR A 81 -3.19 16.46 -4.22
C TYR A 81 -3.08 14.96 -3.96
N GLY A 82 -4.16 14.30 -3.55
CA GLY A 82 -4.19 12.83 -3.37
C GLY A 82 -3.96 12.10 -4.69
N ASN A 83 -4.60 12.56 -5.77
CA ASN A 83 -4.42 12.00 -7.11
C ASN A 83 -3.01 12.23 -7.66
N GLU A 84 -2.44 13.41 -7.44
CA GLU A 84 -1.06 13.74 -7.81
C GLU A 84 -0.07 12.78 -7.13
N LEU A 85 -0.18 12.59 -5.81
CA LEU A 85 0.68 11.67 -5.07
C LEU A 85 0.57 10.24 -5.60
N ARG A 86 -0.65 9.73 -5.79
CA ARG A 86 -0.89 8.38 -6.34
C ARG A 86 -0.28 8.21 -7.73
N ASN A 87 -0.34 9.22 -8.58
CA ASN A 87 0.26 9.22 -9.92
C ASN A 87 1.79 9.31 -9.89
N LEU A 88 2.39 9.93 -8.87
CA LEU A 88 3.84 9.94 -8.72
C LEU A 88 4.37 8.59 -8.21
N ILE A 89 3.69 8.00 -7.23
CA ILE A 89 4.04 6.67 -6.71
C ILE A 89 3.96 5.62 -7.82
N SER A 90 2.92 5.69 -8.68
CA SER A 90 2.75 4.76 -9.80
C SER A 90 3.90 4.79 -10.82
N LYS A 91 4.76 5.81 -10.79
CA LYS A 91 5.90 5.97 -11.70
C LYS A 91 7.24 5.51 -11.10
N ILE A 92 7.28 5.11 -9.83
CA ILE A 92 8.51 4.67 -9.17
C ILE A 92 9.00 3.37 -9.82
N PRO A 93 10.21 3.31 -10.39
CA PRO A 93 10.72 2.07 -10.98
C PRO A 93 11.03 1.04 -9.89
N HIS A 94 10.80 -0.24 -10.20
CA HIS A 94 11.05 -1.37 -9.29
C HIS A 94 10.38 -1.24 -7.92
N LEU A 95 9.16 -0.70 -7.89
CA LEU A 95 8.41 -0.46 -6.66
C LEU A 95 8.13 -1.77 -5.92
N SER A 96 8.48 -1.79 -4.64
CA SER A 96 8.14 -2.87 -3.70
C SER A 96 7.19 -2.32 -2.65
N ILE A 97 6.10 -3.05 -2.40
CA ILE A 97 5.03 -2.64 -1.50
C ILE A 97 4.96 -3.63 -0.34
N PHE A 98 5.06 -3.10 0.87
CA PHE A 98 4.93 -3.84 2.12
C PHE A 98 3.76 -3.23 2.88
N ALA A 99 2.70 -4.02 3.07
CA ALA A 99 1.48 -3.58 3.71
C ALA A 99 1.31 -4.29 5.05
N ASP A 100 1.12 -3.53 6.11
CA ASP A 100 0.79 -4.06 7.42
C ASP A 100 -0.72 -4.12 7.63
N GLU A 101 -1.16 -4.98 8.54
CA GLU A 101 -2.56 -5.25 8.88
C GLU A 101 -3.46 -5.51 7.66
N VAL A 102 -2.98 -6.35 6.73
CA VAL A 102 -3.67 -6.59 5.45
C VAL A 102 -5.04 -7.24 5.59
N HIS A 103 -5.35 -7.81 6.75
CA HIS A 103 -6.66 -8.38 7.04
C HIS A 103 -7.78 -7.33 6.99
N HIS A 104 -7.49 -6.05 7.26
CA HIS A 104 -8.44 -4.95 7.03
C HIS A 104 -8.84 -4.79 5.55
N PHE A 105 -8.00 -5.28 4.63
CA PHE A 105 -8.20 -5.23 3.18
C PHE A 105 -8.43 -6.62 2.59
N ALA A 106 -8.76 -7.63 3.41
CA ALA A 106 -9.07 -8.98 2.98
C ALA A 106 -10.58 -9.21 3.03
N GLY A 107 -11.29 -8.96 1.92
CA GLY A 107 -12.75 -9.09 1.84
C GLY A 107 -13.34 -8.74 0.47
N ASP A 108 -14.66 -8.90 0.28
CA ASP A 108 -15.37 -8.50 -0.97
C ASP A 108 -15.88 -7.06 -0.94
N SER A 109 -15.97 -6.44 0.23
CA SER A 109 -16.46 -5.08 0.38
C SER A 109 -15.27 -4.09 0.36
N SER A 110 -14.90 -3.63 -0.83
CA SER A 110 -14.06 -2.44 -1.09
C SER A 110 -12.59 -2.48 -0.64
N ASN A 111 -11.78 -3.35 -1.26
CA ASN A 111 -10.33 -3.30 -1.04
C ASN A 111 -9.70 -2.18 -1.88
N LYS A 112 -9.87 -0.93 -1.43
CA LYS A 112 -9.30 0.25 -2.10
C LYS A 112 -7.78 0.14 -2.30
N ILE A 113 -7.05 -0.49 -1.36
CA ILE A 113 -5.61 -0.78 -1.55
C ILE A 113 -5.38 -1.69 -2.74
N ARG A 114 -6.15 -2.78 -2.87
CA ARG A 114 -5.97 -3.73 -3.96
C ARG A 114 -6.26 -3.07 -5.31
N GLU A 115 -7.29 -2.24 -5.38
CA GLU A 115 -7.61 -1.46 -6.58
C GLU A 115 -6.48 -0.49 -6.95
N VAL A 116 -5.97 0.27 -5.98
CA VAL A 116 -4.84 1.20 -6.19
C VAL A 116 -3.57 0.47 -6.61
N VAL A 117 -3.23 -0.66 -5.96
CA VAL A 117 -2.06 -1.46 -6.30
C VAL A 117 -2.19 -2.07 -7.69
N ASN A 118 -3.37 -2.58 -8.06
CA ASN A 118 -3.63 -3.09 -9.41
C ASN A 118 -3.46 -1.97 -10.46
N LEU A 119 -4.00 -0.78 -10.19
CA LEU A 119 -3.82 0.38 -11.08
C LEU A 119 -2.34 0.76 -11.24
N TRP A 120 -1.57 0.70 -10.17
CA TRP A 120 -0.11 0.93 -10.25
C TRP A 120 0.59 -0.18 -11.01
N ASN A 121 0.14 -1.43 -10.88
CA ASN A 121 0.70 -2.57 -11.57
C ASN A 121 0.51 -2.50 -13.09
N ASP A 122 -0.49 -1.78 -13.60
CA ASP A 122 -0.69 -1.55 -15.04
C ASP A 122 0.53 -0.87 -15.70
N ASN A 123 1.34 -0.13 -14.92
CA ASN A 123 2.59 0.48 -15.40
C ASN A 123 3.75 -0.53 -15.49
N GLY A 124 3.60 -1.76 -14.99
CA GLY A 124 4.60 -2.83 -15.07
C GLY A 124 5.87 -2.62 -14.24
N ASN A 125 5.86 -1.67 -13.30
CA ASN A 125 7.02 -1.30 -12.48
C ASN A 125 7.00 -1.87 -11.05
N ILE A 126 5.93 -2.56 -10.65
CA ILE A 126 5.86 -3.25 -9.37
C ILE A 126 6.63 -4.58 -9.46
N THR A 127 7.50 -4.81 -8.49
CA THR A 127 8.30 -6.05 -8.40
C THR A 127 7.83 -6.96 -7.27
N THR A 128 7.32 -6.38 -6.18
CA THR A 128 6.99 -7.11 -4.96
C THR A 128 5.78 -6.49 -4.28
N VAL A 129 4.84 -7.32 -3.83
CA VAL A 129 3.75 -6.93 -2.93
C VAL A 129 3.66 -7.98 -1.82
N VAL A 130 3.93 -7.58 -0.58
CA VAL A 130 3.90 -8.45 0.59
C VAL A 130 2.97 -7.85 1.64
N GLY A 131 2.09 -8.68 2.18
CA GLY A 131 1.16 -8.32 3.24
C GLY A 131 1.48 -9.01 4.56
N PHE A 132 1.42 -8.27 5.66
CA PHE A 132 1.58 -8.76 7.02
C PHE A 132 0.26 -8.62 7.79
N THR A 133 -0.03 -9.59 8.66
CA THR A 133 -1.16 -9.51 9.59
C THR A 133 -0.93 -10.49 10.74
N GLY A 134 -1.28 -10.09 11.97
CA GLY A 134 -1.35 -10.98 13.12
C GLY A 134 -2.64 -11.80 13.17
N THR A 135 -3.66 -11.38 12.43
CA THR A 135 -5.01 -11.96 12.41
C THR A 135 -5.39 -12.32 10.96
N PRO A 136 -4.94 -13.47 10.43
CA PRO A 136 -5.19 -13.86 9.04
C PRO A 136 -6.63 -14.34 8.79
N TYR A 137 -7.61 -13.80 9.52
CA TYR A 137 -9.02 -14.16 9.46
C TYR A 137 -9.81 -13.13 8.64
N LEU A 138 -10.79 -13.60 7.90
CA LEU A 138 -11.76 -12.77 7.20
C LEU A 138 -12.81 -12.26 8.18
N ASN A 139 -13.28 -11.02 7.97
CA ASN A 139 -14.36 -10.43 8.77
C ASN A 139 -15.65 -11.25 8.75
N ALA A 140 -15.90 -11.98 7.66
CA ALA A 140 -17.01 -12.91 7.52
C ALA A 140 -16.57 -14.15 6.72
N PRO A 141 -16.97 -15.37 7.13
CA PRO A 141 -16.65 -16.58 6.38
C PRO A 141 -17.27 -16.55 4.97
N LYS A 142 -16.44 -16.69 3.95
CA LYS A 142 -16.86 -16.70 2.54
C LYS A 142 -17.25 -18.11 2.09
N PRO A 143 -18.47 -18.31 1.57
CA PRO A 143 -18.85 -19.59 1.00
C PRO A 143 -18.21 -19.78 -0.38
N ILE A 144 -17.58 -20.93 -0.58
CA ILE A 144 -17.15 -21.43 -1.88
C ILE A 144 -18.05 -22.62 -2.22
N GLN A 145 -18.77 -22.51 -3.34
CA GLN A 145 -19.60 -23.60 -3.83
C GLN A 145 -18.67 -24.66 -4.46
N LEU A 146 -18.69 -25.88 -3.94
CA LEU A 146 -17.90 -27.00 -4.48
C LEU A 146 -18.70 -27.83 -5.48
N THR A 147 -19.99 -28.03 -5.19
CA THR A 147 -21.00 -28.71 -6.02
C THR A 147 -22.35 -28.09 -5.74
N GLU A 148 -23.41 -28.37 -6.50
CA GLU A 148 -24.75 -27.79 -6.26
C GLU A 148 -25.27 -27.95 -4.81
N LYS A 149 -24.84 -29.02 -4.10
CA LYS A 149 -25.30 -29.36 -2.74
C LYS A 149 -24.29 -29.03 -1.63
N HIS A 150 -23.02 -28.77 -1.95
CA HIS A 150 -21.97 -28.60 -0.94
C HIS A 150 -21.30 -27.23 -1.03
N ARG A 151 -21.18 -26.58 0.14
CA ARG A 151 -20.50 -25.29 0.32
C ARG A 151 -19.41 -25.43 1.37
N LEU A 152 -18.20 -25.02 1.03
CA LEU A 152 -17.10 -24.82 1.97
C LEU A 152 -17.15 -23.37 2.47
N ARG A 153 -16.93 -23.13 3.77
CA ARG A 153 -16.82 -21.76 4.29
C ARG A 153 -15.37 -21.50 4.67
N ILE A 154 -14.75 -20.53 4.02
CA ILE A 154 -13.40 -20.10 4.35
C ILE A 154 -13.48 -18.89 5.25
N ALA A 155 -12.85 -18.98 6.42
CA ALA A 155 -12.76 -17.89 7.38
C ALA A 155 -11.37 -17.23 7.41
N GLU A 156 -10.44 -17.66 6.57
CA GLU A 156 -9.04 -17.23 6.56
C GLU A 156 -8.60 -16.67 5.21
N ILE A 157 -7.53 -15.89 5.21
CA ILE A 157 -6.89 -15.36 4.01
C ILE A 157 -6.17 -16.50 3.26
N THR A 158 -6.72 -16.87 2.09
CA THR A 158 -6.29 -18.07 1.35
C THR A 158 -4.92 -17.98 0.69
N ASN A 159 -4.38 -16.78 0.50
CA ASN A 159 -3.07 -16.54 -0.12
C ASN A 159 -1.95 -16.33 0.91
N THR A 160 -2.09 -16.92 2.09
CA THR A 160 -1.05 -16.89 3.13
C THR A 160 0.11 -17.80 2.72
N VAL A 161 1.29 -17.21 2.46
CA VAL A 161 2.49 -17.94 2.01
C VAL A 161 3.37 -18.42 3.18
N TYR A 162 3.29 -17.74 4.33
CA TYR A 162 4.01 -18.10 5.54
C TYR A 162 3.16 -17.80 6.77
N TYR A 163 3.04 -18.77 7.68
CA TYR A 163 2.27 -18.66 8.92
C TYR A 163 3.16 -19.01 10.11
N TYR A 164 3.26 -18.08 11.06
CA TYR A 164 4.05 -18.25 12.29
C TYR A 164 3.09 -18.18 13.51
N PRO A 165 2.69 -19.33 14.08
CA PRO A 165 1.74 -19.37 15.18
C PRO A 165 2.28 -18.69 16.45
N LEU A 166 1.40 -18.04 17.21
CA LEU A 166 1.75 -17.43 18.51
C LEU A 166 2.32 -18.46 19.49
N THR A 167 1.79 -19.68 19.50
CA THR A 167 2.30 -20.78 20.35
C THR A 167 3.77 -21.06 20.08
N MET A 168 4.17 -21.14 18.81
CA MET A 168 5.56 -21.32 18.41
C MET A 168 6.43 -20.11 18.77
N ALA A 169 5.87 -18.89 18.71
CA ALA A 169 6.57 -17.69 19.16
C ALA A 169 6.90 -17.74 20.65
N ILE A 170 5.92 -18.10 21.49
CA ILE A 170 6.06 -18.21 22.94
C ILE A 170 7.07 -19.30 23.31
N GLU A 171 7.06 -20.44 22.63
CA GLU A 171 8.01 -21.54 22.88
C GLU A 171 9.47 -21.18 22.62
N ARG A 172 9.73 -20.09 21.87
CA ARG A 172 11.08 -19.64 21.49
C ARG A 172 11.55 -18.38 22.23
N PHE A 173 10.74 -17.82 23.12
CA PHE A 173 11.11 -16.73 24.02
C PHE A 173 11.92 -17.25 25.22
#